data_AF-A0A7J9S440-F1
#
_entry.id   AF-A0A7J9S440-F1
#
_cell.length_a   1.000
_cell.length_b   1.000
_cell.length_c   1.000
_cell.angle_alpha   90.00
_cell.angle_beta   90.00
_cell.angle_gamma   90.00
#
_symmetry.space_group_name_H-M   'P 1'
#
loop_
_entity.id
_entity.type
_entity.pdbx_description
1 polymer ?
#
loop_
_entity_poly.entity_id
_entity_poly.type
_entity_poly.pdbx_seq_one_letter_code
_entity_poly.pdbx_strand_id
1 'polypeptide(L)' 'MIDLAFEIVLPITFGIIIGYILKNAYSNNCFVLIGFFTGIIVTAFRFYRFMKKHQKQLTENKKRK' A
#
# COMPACT_ATOMS: atom_id res chain seq x y z
N MET A 1 5.76 -12.70 -9.26
CA MET A 1 6.17 -12.65 -7.84
C MET A 1 6.96 -11.37 -7.53
N ILE A 2 7.98 -11.04 -8.33
CA ILE A 2 8.75 -9.78 -8.18
C ILE A 2 7.85 -8.54 -8.26
N ASP A 3 6.91 -8.46 -9.21
CA ASP A 3 5.98 -7.33 -9.31
C ASP A 3 5.14 -7.11 -8.06
N LEU A 4 4.63 -8.19 -7.46
CA LEU A 4 3.80 -8.10 -6.25
C LEU A 4 4.63 -7.61 -5.05
N ALA A 5 5.86 -8.10 -4.92
CA ALA A 5 6.78 -7.63 -3.88
C ALA A 5 7.11 -6.14 -4.07
N PHE A 6 7.37 -5.70 -5.31
CA PHE A 6 7.59 -4.29 -5.62
C PHE A 6 6.35 -3.43 -5.32
N GLU A 7 5.16 -3.93 -5.65
CA GLU A 7 3.89 -3.22 -5.42
C GLU A 7 3.57 -3.05 -3.93
N ILE A 8 4.09 -3.94 -3.07
CA ILE A 8 3.98 -3.90 -1.61
C ILE A 8 5.08 -3.02 -0.99
N VAL A 9 6.32 -3.15 -1.47
CA VAL A 9 7.47 -2.44 -0.90
C VAL A 9 7.48 -0.96 -1.30
N LEU A 10 7.07 -0.62 -2.52
CA LEU A 10 7.05 0.76 -3.02
C LEU A 10 6.28 1.73 -2.11
N PRO A 11 5.01 1.47 -1.74
CA PRO A 11 4.25 2.37 -0.88
C PRO A 11 4.89 2.56 0.50
N ILE A 12 5.49 1.50 1.05
CA ILE A 12 6.18 1.54 2.35
C ILE A 12 7.43 2.41 2.25
N THR A 13 8.28 2.17 1.24
CA THR A 13 9.49 2.96 1.01
C THR A 13 9.16 4.43 0.75
N PHE A 14 8.14 4.72 -0.07
CA PHE A 14 7.67 6.10 -0.30
C PHE A 14 7.15 6.75 0.98
N GLY A 15 6.38 6.03 1.79
CA GLY A 15 5.89 6.50 3.08
C GLY A 15 7.03 6.87 4.03
N ILE A 16 8.07 6.04 4.10
CA ILE A 16 9.28 6.31 4.91
C ILE A 16 10.01 7.56 4.39
N ILE A 17 10.23 7.68 3.07
CA ILE A 17 10.92 8.84 2.48
C ILE A 17 10.17 10.15 2.81
N ILE A 18 8.85 10.17 2.62
CA ILE A 18 8.01 11.33 2.95
C ILE A 18 8.08 11.61 4.46
N GLY A 19 8.03 10.58 5.29
CA GLY A 19 8.18 10.69 6.74
C GLY A 19 9.51 11.31 7.17
N TYR A 20 10.60 11.00 6.47
CA TYR A 20 11.91 11.63 6.71
C TYR A 20 11.97 13.09 6.28
N ILE A 21 11.34 13.45 5.16
CA ILE A 21 11.23 14.85 4.72
C ILE A 21 10.46 15.66 5.78
N LEU A 22 9.33 15.14 6.25
CA LEU A 22 8.50 15.75 7.29
C LEU A 22 9.24 15.82 8.63
N LYS A 23 9.96 14.77 9.02
CA LYS A 23 10.83 14.79 10.20
C LYS A 23 11.79 15.97 10.13
N ASN A 24 12.44 16.20 8.99
CA ASN A 24 13.39 17.29 8.84
C ASN A 24 12.71 18.66 8.88
N ALA A 25 11.52 18.79 8.27
CA ALA A 25 10.75 20.03 8.26
C ALA A 25 10.21 20.43 9.63
N TYR A 26 9.80 19.46 10.46
CA TYR A 26 9.14 19.70 11.75
C TYR A 26 9.98 19.30 12.95
N SER A 27 11.24 18.88 12.75
CA SER A 27 12.15 18.33 13.78
C SER A 27 11.52 17.27 14.69
N ASN A 28 10.57 16.49 14.18
CA ASN A 28 9.84 15.50 14.95
C ASN A 28 9.96 14.10 14.34
N ASN A 29 10.55 13.17 15.09
CA ASN A 29 10.78 11.80 14.65
C ASN A 29 9.50 10.98 14.47
N CYS A 30 8.38 11.42 15.05
CA CYS A 30 7.09 10.75 14.92
C CYS A 30 6.62 10.68 13.45
N PHE A 31 7.01 11.65 12.60
CA PHE A 31 6.62 11.64 11.19
C PHE A 31 7.18 10.44 10.40
N VAL A 32 8.33 9.88 10.79
CA VAL A 32 8.86 8.66 10.17
C VAL A 32 7.96 7.45 10.47
N LEU A 33 7.51 7.33 11.73
CA LEU A 33 6.56 6.29 12.14
C LEU A 33 5.23 6.45 11.42
N ILE A 34 4.69 7.67 11.36
CA ILE A 34 3.45 7.96 10.65
C ILE A 34 3.57 7.59 9.16
N GLY A 35 4.68 7.95 8.52
CA GLY A 35 4.99 7.61 7.13
C GLY A 35 5.05 6.10 6.89
N PHE A 36 5.67 5.35 7.80
CA PHE A 36 5.72 3.89 7.74
C PHE A 36 4.32 3.25 7.86
N PHE A 37 3.53 3.65 8.86
CA PHE A 37 2.19 3.10 9.06
C PHE A 37 1.24 3.47 7.91
N THR A 38 1.33 4.69 7.38
CA THR A 38 0.56 5.05 6.18
C THR A 38 0.94 4.21 4.97
N GLY A 39 2.23 3.93 4.75
CA GLY A 39 2.68 3.01 3.71
C GLY A 39 2.11 1.59 3.84
N ILE A 40 2.05 1.05 5.07
CA ILE A 40 1.42 -0.25 5.35
C ILE A 40 -0.07 -0.23 5.03
N ILE A 41 -0.79 0.80 5.49
CA ILE A 41 -2.25 0.92 5.29
C ILE A 41 -2.58 0.98 3.79
N VAL A 42 -1.84 1.78 3.01
CA VAL A 42 -2.02 1.89 1.56
C VAL A 42 -1.81 0.54 0.88
N THR A 43 -0.80 -0.20 1.31
CA THR A 43 -0.49 -1.53 0.78
C THR A 43 -1.60 -2.53 1.09
N ALA A 44 -2.07 -2.56 2.34
CA ALA A 44 -3.21 -3.39 2.75
C ALA A 44 -4.49 -3.04 1.96
N PHE A 45 -4.74 -1.76 1.73
CA PHE A 45 -5.88 -1.30 0.94
C PHE A 45 -5.80 -1.74 -0.53
N ARG A 46 -4.61 -1.64 -1.15
CA ARG A 46 -4.38 -2.14 -2.51
C ARG A 46 -4.60 -3.65 -2.60
N PHE A 47 -4.10 -4.41 -1.62
CA PHE A 47 -4.31 -5.85 -1.57
C PHE A 47 -5.79 -6.21 -1.42
N TYR A 48 -6.52 -5.53 -0.54
CA TYR A 48 -7.96 -5.71 -0.39
C TYR A 48 -8.71 -5.40 -1.70
N ARG A 49 -8.35 -4.32 -2.40
CA ARG A 49 -8.93 -3.97 -3.69
C ARG A 49 -8.64 -5.02 -4.76
N PHE A 50 -7.43 -5.57 -4.78
CA PHE A 50 -7.03 -6.66 -5.69
C PHE A 50 -7.89 -7.90 -5.47
N MET A 51 -8.02 -8.34 -4.21
CA MET A 51 -8.87 -9.48 -3.83
C MET A 51 -10.34 -9.27 -4.24
N LYS A 52 -10.89 -8.08 -4.00
CA LYS A 52 -12.26 -7.73 -4.38
C LYS A 52 -12.47 -7.76 -5.90
N LYS A 53 -11.48 -7.31 -6.68
CA LYS A 53 -11.53 -7.35 -8.16
C LYS A 53 -11.50 -8.78 -8.67
N HIS A 54 -10.65 -9.63 -8.10
CA HIS A 54 -10.58 -11.06 -8.43
C HIS A 54 -11.90 -11.80 -8.15
N GLN A 55 -12.52 -11.54 -6.99
CA GLN A 55 -13.83 -12.10 -6.61
C GLN A 55 -14.95 -11.70 -7.59
N LYS A 56 -14.97 -10.43 -8.03
CA LYS A 56 -15.96 -9.94 -8.99
C LYS A 56 -15.82 -10.61 -10.36
N GLN A 57 -14.60 -10.78 -10.85
CA GLN A 57 -14.33 -11.45 -12.13
C GLN A 57 -14.74 -12.93 -12.11
N LEU A 58 -14.50 -13.64 -11.00
CA LEU A 58 -14.93 -15.03 -10.83
C LEU A 58 -16.46 -15.15 -10.84
N THR A 59 -17.15 -14.22 -10.19
CA THR A 59 -18.63 -14.19 -10.14
C THR A 59 -19.24 -13.87 -11.52
N GLU A 60 -18.66 -12.95 -12.28
CA GLU A 60 -19.12 -12.63 -13.63
C GLU A 60 -18.88 -13.77 -14.63
N ASN A 61 -17.75 -14.47 -14.53
CA ASN A 61 -17.49 -15.65 -15.37
C ASN A 61 -18.44 -16.81 -15.05
N LYS A 62 -18.81 -16.99 -13.79
CA LYS A 62 -19.78 -18.02 -13.37
C LYS A 62 -21.21 -17.75 -13.86
N LYS A 63 -21.56 -16.49 -14.15
CA LYS A 63 -22.87 -16.11 -14.72
C LYS A 63 -22.94 -16.24 -16.25
N ARG A 64 -21.81 -16.39 -16.94
CA ARG A 64 -21.74 -16.55 -18.40
C ARG A 64 -21.65 -18.02 -18.86
N LYS A 65 -21.49 -18.96 -17.92
CA LYS A 65 -21.64 -20.41 -18.14
C LYS A 65 -22.99 -20.85 -17.64
#